data_AF-A0A927CEG3-F1
#
_entry.id   AF-A0A927CEG3-F1
#
_cell.length_a   1.000
_cell.length_b   1.000
_cell.length_c   1.000
_cell.angle_alpha   90.00
_cell.angle_beta   90.00
_cell.angle_gamma   90.00
#
_symmetry.space_group_name_H-M   'P 1'
#
loop_
_entity.id
_entity.type
_entity.pdbx_description
1 polymer ?
#
loop_
_entity_poly.entity_id
_entity_poly.type
_entity_poly.pdbx_seq_one_letter_code
_entity_poly.pdbx_strand_id
1 'polypeptide(L)'
;MRTLPSTSFARGTQIQDLIAAKSVPDLIILLRASKDQYKELGLTTNILPILKKHEIDLGRFRPGVVEAFADNGQVYGLPYATNTNALYYNEELFDRFGVDRTACSGKTFLPSPVK
;
A
#
# COMPACT_ATOMS: atom_id res chain seq x y z
N MET A 1 2.07 -15.76 17.99
CA MET A 1 2.16 -14.62 17.06
C MET A 1 3.37 -14.84 16.15
N ARG A 2 3.14 -15.39 14.95
CA ARG A 2 4.19 -15.58 13.94
C ARG A 2 4.00 -14.51 12.86
N THR A 3 5.05 -13.75 12.56
CA THR A 3 5.06 -12.73 11.50
C THR A 3 5.99 -13.19 10.36
N LEU A 4 5.65 -12.85 9.11
CA LEU A 4 6.57 -13.04 7.99
C LEU A 4 7.49 -11.81 7.84
N PRO A 5 8.81 -12.00 7.66
CA PRO A 5 9.67 -10.93 7.19
C PRO A 5 9.30 -10.53 5.76
N SER A 6 9.39 -9.23 5.45
CA SER A 6 8.89 -8.60 4.21
C SER A 6 9.55 -9.05 2.90
N THR A 7 10.45 -10.04 2.92
CA THR A 7 11.24 -10.42 1.74
C THR A 7 11.61 -11.90 1.78
N SER A 8 10.81 -12.76 1.13
CA SER A 8 11.35 -13.96 0.50
C SER A 8 10.49 -14.36 -0.70
N PHE A 9 11.08 -14.28 -1.90
CA PHE A 9 10.58 -14.96 -3.10
C PHE A 9 11.01 -16.45 -3.09
N ALA A 10 11.14 -17.05 -1.91
CA ALA A 10 11.53 -18.44 -1.74
C ALA A 10 10.30 -19.35 -1.93
N ARG A 11 10.53 -20.55 -2.45
CA ARG A 11 9.48 -21.58 -2.57
C ARG A 11 8.99 -21.94 -1.15
N GLY A 12 7.67 -21.98 -0.94
CA GLY A 12 7.09 -22.25 0.38
C GLY A 12 6.77 -21.00 1.21
N THR A 13 7.08 -19.79 0.72
CA THR A 13 6.75 -18.53 1.42
C THR A 13 5.68 -17.70 0.72
N GLN A 14 5.16 -18.16 -0.42
CA GLN A 14 4.01 -17.52 -1.07
C GLN A 14 2.73 -17.84 -0.29
N ILE A 15 1.76 -16.93 -0.34
CA ILE A 15 0.54 -17.08 0.45
C ILE A 15 -0.23 -18.37 0.12
N GLN A 16 -0.21 -18.81 -1.15
CA GLN A 16 -0.85 -20.05 -1.59
C GLN A 16 -0.18 -21.28 -0.96
N ASP A 17 1.15 -21.29 -0.86
CA ASP A 17 1.91 -22.38 -0.23
C ASP A 17 1.57 -22.45 1.27
N LEU A 18 1.46 -21.30 1.94
CA LEU A 18 1.13 -21.22 3.37
C LEU A 18 -0.30 -21.65 3.68
N ILE A 19 -1.24 -21.36 2.77
CA ILE A 19 -2.61 -21.88 2.84
C ILE A 19 -2.60 -23.41 2.70
N ALA A 20 -1.92 -23.94 1.69
CA ALA A 20 -1.84 -25.39 1.46
C ALA A 20 -1.16 -26.12 2.64
N ALA A 21 -0.15 -25.51 3.24
CA ALA A 21 0.56 -26.02 4.41
C ALA A 21 -0.22 -25.83 5.74
N LYS A 22 -1.41 -25.22 5.71
CA LYS A 22 -2.20 -24.87 6.91
C LYS A 22 -1.40 -24.05 7.94
N SER A 23 -0.45 -23.25 7.46
CA SER A 23 0.48 -22.46 8.28
C SER A 23 0.35 -20.97 7.98
N VAL A 24 -0.88 -20.49 7.77
CA VAL A 24 -1.17 -19.08 7.51
C VAL A 24 -0.81 -18.24 8.75
N PRO A 25 -0.06 -17.13 8.61
CA PRO A 25 0.30 -16.26 9.73
C PRO A 25 -0.89 -15.51 10.34
N ASP A 26 -0.76 -15.10 11.61
CA ASP A 26 -1.76 -14.27 12.29
C ASP A 26 -1.79 -12.83 11.74
N LEU A 27 -0.63 -12.32 11.32
CA LEU A 27 -0.43 -10.95 10.82
C LEU A 27 0.38 -10.99 9.53
N ILE A 28 -0.13 -10.29 8.52
CA ILE A 28 0.46 -10.20 7.20
C ILE A 28 0.65 -8.73 6.86
N ILE A 29 1.87 -8.35 6.51
CA ILE A 29 2.16 -7.05 5.91
C ILE A 29 1.95 -7.21 4.41
N LEU A 30 1.00 -6.47 3.86
CA LEU A 30 0.64 -6.53 2.45
C LEU A 30 0.77 -5.17 1.76
N LEU A 31 1.02 -5.22 0.46
CA LEU A 31 0.92 -4.05 -0.41
C LEU A 31 -0.56 -3.73 -0.66
N ARG A 32 -0.89 -2.45 -0.75
CA ARG A 32 -2.25 -2.00 -1.08
C ARG A 32 -2.80 -2.68 -2.34
N ALA A 33 -1.98 -2.82 -3.37
CA ALA A 33 -2.35 -3.44 -4.64
C ALA A 33 -2.74 -4.92 -4.53
N SER A 34 -2.34 -5.60 -3.44
CA SER A 34 -2.66 -7.01 -3.21
C SER A 34 -3.88 -7.21 -2.30
N LYS A 35 -4.49 -6.15 -1.75
CA LYS A 35 -5.62 -6.25 -0.79
C LYS A 35 -6.72 -7.19 -1.28
N ASP A 36 -7.16 -7.02 -2.53
CA ASP A 36 -8.31 -7.76 -3.06
C ASP A 36 -8.01 -9.25 -3.22
N GLN A 37 -6.78 -9.61 -3.62
CA GLN A 37 -6.34 -11.00 -3.68
C GLN A 37 -6.45 -11.70 -2.32
N TYR A 38 -6.05 -11.03 -1.23
CA TYR A 38 -6.13 -11.62 0.12
C TYR A 38 -7.57 -11.70 0.63
N LYS A 39 -8.43 -10.77 0.19
CA LYS A 39 -9.87 -10.80 0.47
C LYS A 39 -10.53 -11.98 -0.23
N GLU A 40 -10.22 -12.21 -1.51
CA GLU A 40 -10.72 -13.34 -2.30
C GLU A 40 -10.27 -14.70 -1.74
N LEU A 41 -9.05 -14.77 -1.21
CA LEU A 41 -8.55 -15.96 -0.53
C LEU A 41 -9.16 -16.19 0.87
N GLY A 42 -10.04 -15.31 1.35
CA GLY A 42 -10.68 -15.42 2.67
C GLY A 42 -9.71 -15.21 3.83
N LEU A 43 -8.60 -14.51 3.61
CA LEU A 43 -7.53 -14.32 4.60
C LEU A 43 -7.67 -13.01 5.39
N THR A 44 -8.63 -12.18 5.05
CA THR A 44 -8.90 -10.91 5.74
C THR A 44 -10.15 -11.00 6.60
N THR A 45 -10.12 -10.37 7.76
CA THR A 45 -11.29 -10.27 8.66
C THR A 45 -11.60 -8.82 8.99
N ASN A 46 -12.85 -8.54 9.35
CA ASN A 46 -13.22 -7.21 9.83
C ASN A 46 -12.62 -6.98 11.22
N ILE A 47 -11.61 -6.13 11.29
CA ILE A 47 -10.90 -5.77 12.52
C ILE A 47 -11.53 -4.59 13.25
N LEU A 48 -12.52 -3.89 12.67
CA LEU A 48 -13.16 -2.74 13.29
C LEU A 48 -13.67 -3.00 14.73
N PRO A 49 -14.26 -4.16 15.07
CA PRO A 49 -14.66 -4.45 16.44
C PRO A 49 -13.48 -4.53 17.41
N ILE A 50 -12.33 -5.06 16.95
CA ILE A 50 -11.09 -5.15 17.73
C ILE A 50 -10.54 -3.74 17.98
N LEU A 51 -10.51 -2.91 16.93
CA LEU A 51 -10.06 -1.52 17.02
C LEU A 51 -10.90 -0.72 18.01
N LYS A 52 -12.23 -0.88 17.97
CA LYS A 52 -13.16 -0.26 18.93
C LYS A 52 -12.94 -0.76 20.35
N LYS A 53 -12.79 -2.07 20.54
CA LYS A 53 -12.54 -2.68 21.87
C LYS A 53 -11.27 -2.14 22.52
N HIS A 54 -10.25 -1.86 21.72
CA HIS A 54 -8.96 -1.34 22.19
C HIS A 54 -8.82 0.18 22.06
N GLU A 55 -9.91 0.90 21.79
CA GLU A 55 -9.95 2.36 21.72
C GLU A 55 -8.88 2.95 20.78
N ILE A 56 -8.63 2.27 19.66
CA ILE A 56 -7.64 2.71 18.68
C ILE A 56 -8.18 3.94 17.94
N ASP A 57 -7.53 5.08 18.17
CA ASP A 57 -7.84 6.33 17.49
C ASP A 57 -7.38 6.29 16.02
N LEU A 58 -8.36 6.14 15.12
CA LEU A 58 -8.14 6.15 13.67
C LEU A 58 -7.90 7.57 13.12
N GLY A 59 -8.21 8.62 13.89
CA GLY A 59 -7.94 10.00 13.51
C GLY A 59 -6.44 10.35 13.48
N ARG A 60 -5.59 9.49 14.05
CA ARG A 60 -4.12 9.63 14.00
C ARG A 60 -3.54 9.31 12.63
N PHE A 61 -4.28 8.63 11.77
CA PHE A 61 -3.85 8.33 10.42
C PHE A 61 -4.16 9.49 9.48
N ARG A 62 -3.32 9.67 8.44
CA ARG A 62 -3.59 10.67 7.42
C ARG A 62 -4.95 10.39 6.74
N PRO A 63 -5.72 11.43 6.39
CA PRO A 63 -7.01 11.26 5.71
C PRO A 63 -6.88 10.39 4.45
N GLY A 64 -7.82 9.49 4.22
CA GLY A 64 -7.86 8.59 3.05
C GLY A 64 -6.99 7.32 3.18
N VAL A 65 -6.13 7.23 4.20
CA VAL A 65 -5.22 6.08 4.35
C VAL A 65 -5.91 4.86 4.95
N VAL A 66 -6.84 5.04 5.90
CA VAL A 66 -7.57 3.93 6.51
C VAL A 66 -8.69 3.46 5.59
N GLU A 67 -9.34 4.39 4.89
CA GLU A 67 -10.41 4.19 3.91
C GLU A 67 -9.96 3.26 2.78
N ALA A 68 -8.67 3.30 2.44
CA ALA A 68 -8.05 2.36 1.52
C ALA A 68 -8.24 0.88 1.88
N PHE A 69 -8.27 0.59 3.18
CA PHE A 69 -8.41 -0.75 3.73
C PHE A 69 -9.81 -0.99 4.29
N ALA A 70 -10.71 0.00 4.16
CA ALA A 70 -12.11 -0.13 4.46
C ALA A 70 -12.90 -0.56 3.20
N ASP A 71 -14.03 -1.22 3.41
CA ASP A 71 -15.03 -1.51 2.38
C ASP A 71 -16.37 -1.81 3.08
N ASN A 72 -17.48 -1.27 2.56
CA ASN A 72 -18.84 -1.44 3.10
C ASN A 72 -18.97 -1.26 4.63
N GLY A 73 -18.27 -0.26 5.19
CA GLY A 73 -18.29 0.03 6.63
C GLY A 73 -17.49 -0.96 7.50
N GLN A 74 -16.76 -1.89 6.89
CA GLN A 74 -15.81 -2.79 7.56
C GLN A 74 -14.39 -2.32 7.32
N VAL A 75 -13.48 -2.65 8.23
CA VAL A 75 -12.05 -2.34 8.12
C VAL A 75 -11.28 -3.65 8.13
N TYR A 76 -10.44 -3.88 7.13
CA TYR A 76 -9.74 -5.15 6.92
C TYR A 76 -8.23 -5.07 7.15
N GLY A 77 -7.71 -3.88 7.47
CA GLY A 77 -6.29 -3.68 7.70
C GLY A 77 -5.99 -2.31 8.30
N LEU A 78 -4.82 -2.21 8.93
CA LEU A 78 -4.26 -0.95 9.39
C LEU A 78 -3.08 -0.55 8.52
N PRO A 79 -2.92 0.76 8.22
CA PRO A 79 -1.75 1.22 7.51
C PRO A 79 -0.50 1.12 8.39
N TYR A 80 0.47 0.35 7.94
CA TYR A 80 1.80 0.24 8.57
C TYR A 80 2.80 1.22 7.95
N ALA A 81 2.84 1.28 6.62
CA ALA A 81 3.70 2.18 5.86
C ALA A 81 2.95 2.76 4.66
N THR A 82 3.16 4.05 4.39
CA THR A 82 2.63 4.73 3.21
C THR A 82 3.77 5.23 2.35
N ASN A 83 3.74 4.92 1.06
CA ASN A 83 4.67 5.47 0.10
C ASN A 83 4.06 6.74 -0.52
N THR A 84 4.88 7.75 -0.74
CA THR A 84 4.51 8.94 -1.49
C THR A 84 5.39 9.00 -2.73
N ASN A 85 4.76 9.18 -3.89
CA ASN A 85 5.50 9.40 -5.13
C ASN A 85 6.02 10.83 -5.13
N ALA A 86 7.30 11.00 -5.47
CA ALA A 86 7.91 12.29 -5.70
C ALA A 86 8.65 12.22 -7.04
N LEU A 87 8.71 13.36 -7.72
CA LEU A 87 9.50 13.49 -8.93
C LEU A 87 10.93 13.87 -8.54
N TYR A 88 11.85 12.97 -8.83
CA TYR A 88 13.28 13.21 -8.65
C TYR A 88 13.90 13.48 -10.03
N TYR A 89 14.70 14.54 -10.12
CA TYR A 89 15.40 14.89 -11.35
C TYR A 89 16.81 15.36 -11.04
N ASN A 90 17.71 15.27 -12.03
CA ASN A 90 19.07 15.79 -11.91
C ASN A 90 19.08 17.28 -12.31
N GLU A 91 19.44 18.13 -11.37
CA GLU A 91 19.51 19.57 -11.51
C GLU A 91 20.47 20.04 -12.63
N GLU A 92 21.67 19.46 -12.72
CA GLU A 92 22.70 19.86 -13.68
C GLU A 92 22.28 19.57 -15.14
N LEU A 93 21.47 18.53 -15.35
CA LEU A 93 20.96 18.21 -16.68
C LEU A 93 19.94 19.25 -17.13
N PHE A 94 19.11 19.77 -16.24
CA PHE A 94 18.15 20.83 -16.57
C PHE A 94 18.87 22.12 -16.97
N ASP A 95 19.92 22.48 -16.22
CA ASP A 95 20.71 23.68 -16.50
C ASP A 95 21.49 23.56 -17.83
N ARG A 96 22.03 22.37 -18.13
CA ARG A 96 22.78 22.12 -19.38
C ARG A 96 21.91 22.24 -20.63
N PHE A 97 20.68 21.78 -20.57
CA PHE A 97 19.77 21.79 -21.72
C PHE A 97 18.80 23.00 -21.71
N GLY A 98 18.96 23.92 -20.74
CA GLY A 98 18.13 25.13 -20.63
C GLY A 98 16.65 24.84 -20.37
N VAL A 99 16.33 23.70 -19.74
CA VAL A 99 14.95 23.29 -19.45
C VAL A 99 14.53 23.85 -18.11
N ASP A 100 13.38 24.53 -18.07
CA ASP A 100 12.83 25.06 -16.82
C ASP A 100 12.39 23.91 -15.88
N ARG A 101 12.94 23.93 -14.66
CA ARG A 101 12.66 22.96 -13.59
C ARG A 101 11.19 22.99 -13.14
N THR A 102 10.49 24.13 -13.32
CA THR A 102 9.06 24.23 -13.04
C THR A 102 8.20 23.50 -14.07
N ALA A 103 8.76 23.11 -15.23
CA ALA A 103 8.04 22.27 -16.20
C ALA A 103 7.62 20.93 -15.60
N CYS A 104 8.38 20.45 -14.62
CA CYS A 104 8.19 19.20 -13.92
C CYS A 104 7.37 19.33 -12.62
N SER A 105 7.15 20.55 -12.12
CA SER A 105 6.44 20.82 -10.88
C SER A 105 5.01 21.29 -11.15
N GLY A 106 4.02 20.45 -10.88
CA GLY A 106 2.61 20.86 -10.82
C GLY A 106 1.91 21.09 -12.16
N LYS A 107 2.54 20.79 -13.30
CA LYS A 107 1.85 20.79 -14.60
C LYS A 107 1.14 19.45 -14.79
N THR A 108 -0.18 19.50 -15.03
CA THR A 108 -0.96 18.35 -15.50
C THR A 108 -0.23 17.72 -16.68
N PHE A 109 -0.02 16.40 -16.64
CA PHE A 109 0.49 15.64 -17.77
C PHE A 109 -0.59 15.67 -18.87
N LEU A 110 -0.67 16.78 -19.60
CA LEU A 110 -1.49 16.88 -20.79
C LEU A 110 -0.77 16.05 -21.85
N PRO A 111 -1.41 15.00 -22.41
CA PRO A 111 -0.83 14.33 -23.56
C PRO A 111 -0.65 15.40 -24.64
N SER A 112 0.57 15.54 -25.15
CA SER A 112 0.81 16.40 -26.31
C SER A 112 -0.16 15.96 -27.43
N PRO A 113 -0.84 16.88 -28.11
CA PRO A 113 -1.61 16.52 -29.28
C PRO A 113 -0.64 15.86 -30.26
N VAL A 114 -0.90 14.58 -30.54
CA VAL A 114 -0.25 13.85 -31.61
C VAL A 114 -0.54 14.66 -32.89
N LYS A 115 0.52 15.17 -33.52
CA LYS A 115 0.43 15.75 -34.86
C LYS A 115 0.13 14.66 -35.89
#